data_AF-A0A2G8LHF3-F1
#
_entry.id   AF-A0A2G8LHF3-F1
#
_cell.length_a   1.000
_cell.length_b   1.000
_cell.length_c   1.000
_cell.angle_alpha   90.00
_cell.angle_beta   90.00
_cell.angle_gamma   90.00
#
_symmetry.space_group_name_H-M   'P 1'
#
loop_
_entity.id
_entity.type
_entity.pdbx_description
1 polymer ?
#
loop_
_entity_poly.entity_id
_entity_poly.type
_entity_poly.pdbx_seq_one_letter_code
_entity_poly.pdbx_strand_id
1 'polypeptide(L)'
;MVSANLRCPHTDKRITFIASIADASAIKDADVVIFAAGVNSSTWERAMAVRKAHQVWVYSTDESSRNSPQVREPMGAGGRGSARPLGFNGYKFNMSFTYYSKSEVVAPFGEYIPFKEGIIMKKVNITSKSQSKKMVAWISSHCNPNAWNRTTFVHDLARLIPIDMYGACGTKEHLPHGSSATALLQTYKFYIAFEDSGCSEYITEKFWQALADFELVPIVVYFSYSFTAIFSLTSAKFW
;
A
#
# COMPACT_ATOMS: atom_id res chain seq x y z
N MET A 1 3.51 -0.60 26.00
CA MET A 1 2.45 -1.58 25.67
C MET A 1 1.12 -0.83 25.65
N VAL A 2 0.37 -0.90 24.55
CA VAL A 2 -0.99 -0.33 24.46
C VAL A 2 -1.96 -1.49 24.38
N SER A 3 -3.01 -1.45 25.19
CA SER A 3 -4.06 -2.47 25.21
C SER A 3 -5.41 -1.85 24.83
N ALA A 4 -6.13 -2.49 23.91
CA ALA A 4 -7.47 -2.08 23.50
C ALA A 4 -8.41 -3.30 23.49
N ASN A 5 -9.65 -3.11 23.95
CA ASN A 5 -10.67 -4.14 23.92
C ASN A 5 -11.67 -3.85 22.79
N LEU A 6 -11.73 -4.75 21.82
CA LEU A 6 -12.63 -4.67 20.66
C LEU A 6 -13.76 -5.69 20.81
N ARG A 7 -15.00 -5.25 20.54
CA ARG A 7 -16.15 -6.16 20.43
C ARG A 7 -16.27 -6.65 18.99
N CYS A 8 -16.47 -7.94 18.80
CA CYS A 8 -16.67 -8.51 17.47
C CYS A 8 -18.11 -8.22 16.98
N PRO A 9 -18.33 -7.71 15.75
CA PRO A 9 -19.64 -7.23 15.28
C PRO A 9 -20.79 -8.26 15.25
N HIS A 10 -20.51 -9.56 15.43
CA HIS A 10 -21.51 -10.63 15.30
C HIS A 10 -21.39 -11.72 16.38
N THR A 11 -20.67 -11.44 17.46
CA THR A 11 -20.50 -12.40 18.57
C THR A 11 -20.35 -11.68 19.90
N ASP A 12 -20.67 -12.34 21.01
CA ASP A 12 -20.40 -11.82 22.36
C ASP A 12 -18.91 -11.87 22.76
N LYS A 13 -18.05 -12.31 21.86
CA LYS A 13 -16.61 -12.39 22.09
C LYS A 13 -15.94 -11.02 22.03
N ARG A 14 -14.84 -10.91 22.75
CA ARG A 14 -13.97 -9.74 22.77
C ARG A 14 -12.57 -10.13 22.33
N ILE A 15 -11.90 -9.20 21.67
CA ILE A 15 -10.49 -9.31 21.31
C ILE A 15 -9.74 -8.28 22.14
N THR A 16 -8.74 -8.73 22.88
CA THR A 16 -7.77 -7.84 23.53
C THR A 16 -6.60 -7.68 22.58
N PHE A 17 -6.42 -6.48 22.06
CA PHE A 17 -5.29 -6.15 21.20
C PHE A 17 -4.16 -5.59 22.05
N ILE A 18 -2.96 -6.15 21.91
CA ILE A 18 -1.76 -5.70 22.61
C ILE A 18 -0.73 -5.28 21.56
N ALA A 19 -0.38 -3.99 21.54
CA ALA A 19 0.73 -3.48 20.75
C ALA A 19 1.99 -3.36 21.62
N SER A 20 3.07 -4.01 21.18
CA SER A 20 4.38 -3.93 21.81
C SER A 20 5.48 -3.83 20.75
N ILE A 21 6.54 -3.08 21.06
CA ILE A 21 7.72 -2.95 20.21
C ILE A 21 8.88 -3.59 20.96
N ALA A 22 9.54 -4.56 20.31
CA ALA A 22 10.76 -5.24 20.78
C ALA A 22 10.67 -6.03 22.12
N ASP A 23 9.56 -5.96 22.85
CA ASP A 23 9.30 -6.75 24.05
C ASP A 23 8.53 -8.04 23.72
N ALA A 24 9.25 -9.16 23.80
CA ALA A 24 8.71 -10.49 23.53
C ALA A 24 7.82 -11.02 24.67
N SER A 25 7.93 -10.50 25.90
CA SER A 25 7.06 -10.98 26.99
C SER A 25 5.58 -10.67 26.72
N ALA A 26 5.32 -9.60 25.97
CA ALA A 26 4.00 -9.19 25.51
C ALA A 26 3.22 -10.26 24.72
N ILE A 27 3.93 -11.16 24.03
CA ILE A 27 3.28 -12.19 23.22
C ILE A 27 3.08 -13.49 23.99
N LYS A 28 3.56 -13.65 25.22
CA LYS A 28 3.55 -14.93 25.94
C LYS A 28 2.14 -15.51 26.12
N ASP A 29 1.16 -14.66 26.34
CA ASP A 29 -0.22 -15.06 26.64
C ASP A 29 -1.21 -14.70 25.51
N ALA A 30 -0.68 -14.37 24.32
CA ALA A 30 -1.49 -14.08 23.15
C ALA A 30 -1.87 -15.37 22.41
N ASP A 31 -3.14 -15.51 22.01
CA ASP A 31 -3.58 -16.61 21.13
C ASP A 31 -3.13 -16.43 19.68
N VAL A 32 -3.07 -15.17 19.22
CA VAL A 32 -2.68 -14.77 17.87
C VAL A 32 -1.58 -13.73 17.94
N VAL A 33 -0.48 -13.97 17.21
CA VAL A 33 0.64 -13.04 17.10
C VAL A 33 0.73 -12.54 15.66
N ILE A 34 0.44 -11.25 15.46
CA ILE A 34 0.60 -10.58 14.17
C ILE A 34 1.97 -9.90 14.14
N PHE A 35 2.77 -10.20 13.13
CA PHE A 35 4.08 -9.57 12.94
C PHE A 35 4.22 -9.02 11.53
N ALA A 36 4.85 -7.84 11.41
CA ALA A 36 4.95 -7.11 10.17
C ALA A 36 6.31 -7.31 9.45
N ALA A 37 6.35 -6.99 8.15
CA ALA A 37 7.59 -6.86 7.40
C ALA A 37 8.47 -5.74 8.00
N GLY A 38 9.60 -6.12 8.62
CA GLY A 38 10.50 -5.16 9.29
C GLY A 38 11.03 -5.62 10.65
N VAL A 39 10.55 -6.74 11.18
CA VAL A 39 11.16 -7.39 12.35
C VAL A 39 12.62 -7.75 12.05
N ASN A 40 13.53 -7.47 12.98
CA ASN A 40 14.95 -7.88 12.88
C ASN A 40 15.21 -9.24 13.54
N SER A 41 16.34 -9.90 13.26
CA SER A 41 16.57 -11.27 13.75
C SER A 41 16.62 -11.33 15.27
N SER A 42 17.21 -10.32 15.91
CA SER A 42 17.26 -10.24 17.37
C SER A 42 15.86 -10.23 18.01
N THR A 43 14.93 -9.48 17.43
CA THR A 43 13.53 -9.42 17.89
C THR A 43 12.81 -10.72 17.58
N TRP A 44 13.05 -11.31 16.41
CA TRP A 44 12.48 -12.59 16.02
C TRP A 44 12.92 -13.73 16.95
N GLU A 45 14.21 -13.85 17.25
CA GLU A 45 14.76 -14.87 18.15
C GLU A 45 14.15 -14.77 19.55
N ARG A 46 14.04 -13.54 20.11
CA ARG A 46 13.37 -13.33 21.39
C ARG A 46 11.90 -13.74 21.35
N ALA A 47 11.20 -13.47 20.25
CA ALA A 47 9.80 -13.83 20.09
C ALA A 47 9.62 -15.36 19.97
N MET A 48 10.52 -16.05 19.26
CA MET A 48 10.52 -17.51 19.18
C MET A 48 10.85 -18.18 20.50
N ALA A 49 11.73 -17.59 21.32
CA ALA A 49 12.11 -18.13 22.63
C ALA A 49 10.94 -18.23 23.64
N VAL A 50 9.89 -17.43 23.43
CA VAL A 50 8.69 -17.42 24.28
C VAL A 50 7.45 -17.98 23.58
N ARG A 51 7.60 -18.44 22.33
CA ARG A 51 6.50 -18.98 21.52
C ARG A 51 5.89 -20.21 22.19
N LYS A 52 4.57 -20.23 22.32
CA LYS A 52 3.80 -21.39 22.79
C LYS A 52 3.15 -22.12 21.62
N ALA A 53 2.93 -23.43 21.76
CA ALA A 53 2.43 -24.30 20.69
C ALA A 53 1.02 -23.94 20.20
N HIS A 54 0.17 -23.37 21.05
CA HIS A 54 -1.20 -22.98 20.68
C HIS A 54 -1.27 -21.70 19.85
N GLN A 55 -0.19 -20.91 19.79
CA GLN A 55 -0.22 -19.59 19.17
C GLN A 55 -0.29 -19.69 17.66
N VAL A 56 -1.21 -18.94 17.07
CA VAL A 56 -1.30 -18.74 15.62
C VAL A 56 -0.46 -17.53 15.24
N TRP A 57 0.52 -17.73 14.35
CA TRP A 57 1.39 -16.67 13.88
C TRP A 57 0.95 -16.16 12.52
N VAL A 58 0.66 -14.86 12.43
CA VAL A 58 0.11 -14.22 11.23
C VAL A 58 1.16 -13.25 10.68
N TYR A 59 1.62 -13.51 9.47
CA TYR A 59 2.50 -12.60 8.75
C TYR A 59 1.67 -11.50 8.10
N SER A 60 1.94 -10.24 8.43
CA SER A 60 1.24 -9.08 7.87
C SER A 60 2.17 -8.20 7.04
N THR A 61 1.71 -7.78 5.86
CA THR A 61 2.41 -6.76 5.07
C THR A 61 1.49 -6.07 4.08
N ASP A 62 1.70 -4.76 3.94
CA ASP A 62 1.08 -3.93 2.92
C ASP A 62 2.02 -3.74 1.71
N GLU A 63 3.22 -4.32 1.75
CA GLU A 63 4.25 -4.16 0.72
C GLU A 63 4.25 -5.33 -0.27
N SER A 64 4.69 -5.05 -1.50
CA SER A 64 4.81 -6.06 -2.55
C SER A 64 5.75 -7.20 -2.14
N SER A 65 5.58 -8.39 -2.72
CA SER A 65 6.52 -9.51 -2.48
C SER A 65 7.98 -9.19 -2.84
N ARG A 66 8.20 -8.15 -3.67
CA ARG A 66 9.53 -7.66 -4.03
C ARG A 66 10.10 -6.62 -3.06
N ASN A 67 9.24 -5.92 -2.33
CA ASN A 67 9.61 -4.96 -1.30
C ASN A 67 9.55 -5.54 0.12
N SER A 68 8.96 -6.74 0.27
CA SER A 68 8.71 -7.43 1.52
C SER A 68 9.70 -8.55 1.81
N PRO A 69 10.87 -8.25 2.39
CA PRO A 69 11.65 -9.27 3.09
C PRO A 69 11.16 -9.37 4.54
N GLN A 70 10.86 -10.58 4.99
CA GLN A 70 10.11 -10.78 6.25
C GLN A 70 10.95 -10.66 7.52
N VAL A 71 12.28 -10.67 7.39
CA VAL A 71 13.22 -10.25 8.44
C VAL A 71 14.31 -9.38 7.83
N ARG A 72 14.67 -8.29 8.53
CA ARG A 72 15.68 -7.32 8.08
C ARG A 72 16.82 -7.22 9.09
N GLU A 73 18.06 -7.30 8.63
CA GLU A 73 19.23 -7.01 9.47
C GLU A 73 19.70 -5.58 9.31
N PRO A 74 19.93 -4.82 10.41
CA PRO A 74 20.65 -3.56 10.33
C PRO A 74 22.04 -3.80 9.75
N MET A 75 22.40 -3.09 8.67
CA MET A 75 23.81 -2.91 8.35
C MET A 75 24.40 -1.92 9.36
N GLY A 76 25.65 -2.12 9.78
CA GLY A 76 26.30 -1.37 10.87
C GLY A 76 26.20 0.17 10.76
N ALA A 77 26.50 0.86 11.86
CA ALA A 77 26.35 2.30 12.03
C ALA A 77 27.05 3.10 10.92
N GLY A 78 26.27 3.58 9.95
CA GLY A 78 26.80 4.44 8.87
C GLY A 78 25.89 4.65 7.66
N GLY A 79 24.91 3.78 7.40
CA GLY A 79 23.99 3.93 6.27
C GLY A 79 22.58 4.33 6.72
N ARG A 80 22.11 5.53 6.34
CA ARG A 80 20.67 5.84 6.42
C ARG A 80 19.92 4.81 5.55
N GLY A 81 19.09 3.97 6.16
CA GLY A 81 18.18 3.05 5.43
C GLY A 81 18.77 1.73 4.95
N SER A 82 19.98 1.34 5.38
CA SER A 82 20.62 0.10 4.94
C SER A 82 20.25 -1.08 5.85
N ALA A 83 19.07 -1.67 5.66
CA ALA A 83 18.74 -2.98 6.23
C ALA A 83 18.60 -4.00 5.10
N ARG A 84 19.24 -5.17 5.22
CA ARG A 84 19.20 -6.19 4.16
C ARG A 84 18.12 -7.24 4.42
N PRO A 85 17.38 -7.67 3.39
CA PRO A 85 16.56 -8.87 3.44
C PRO A 85 17.34 -10.09 3.95
N LEU A 86 16.79 -10.81 4.92
CA LEU A 86 17.18 -12.21 5.18
C LEU A 86 16.18 -13.23 4.61
N GLY A 87 15.08 -12.74 4.00
CA GLY A 87 13.94 -13.59 3.63
C GLY A 87 13.33 -14.23 4.87
N PHE A 88 12.56 -15.31 4.67
CA PHE A 88 12.05 -16.07 5.80
C PHE A 88 13.09 -16.96 6.46
N ASN A 89 14.33 -17.16 5.99
CA ASN A 89 15.41 -17.88 6.72
C ASN A 89 15.00 -19.11 7.62
N GLY A 90 13.99 -19.90 7.23
CA GLY A 90 13.41 -21.00 8.03
C GLY A 90 12.27 -20.65 9.02
N TYR A 91 11.88 -19.38 9.10
CA TYR A 91 10.75 -18.82 9.84
C TYR A 91 9.40 -19.32 9.31
N LYS A 92 8.56 -19.81 10.23
CA LYS A 92 7.27 -20.42 9.94
C LYS A 92 6.14 -19.61 10.57
N PHE A 93 5.19 -19.21 9.74
CA PHE A 93 3.92 -18.61 10.13
C PHE A 93 2.78 -19.50 9.67
N ASN A 94 1.60 -19.30 10.26
CA ASN A 94 0.40 -20.09 10.01
C ASN A 94 -0.50 -19.46 8.94
N MET A 95 -0.58 -18.13 8.91
CA MET A 95 -1.51 -17.39 8.06
C MET A 95 -0.84 -16.12 7.50
N SER A 96 -1.25 -15.71 6.32
CA SER A 96 -0.90 -14.45 5.70
C SER A 96 -2.04 -13.43 5.84
N PHE A 97 -1.68 -12.18 6.11
CA PHE A 97 -2.58 -11.04 6.19
C PHE A 97 -2.06 -9.92 5.28
N THR A 98 -2.56 -9.89 4.03
CA THR A 98 -2.01 -9.01 2.97
C THR A 98 -3.10 -8.52 2.01
N TYR A 99 -2.71 -7.69 1.03
CA TYR A 99 -3.58 -7.24 -0.06
C TYR A 99 -3.99 -8.35 -1.05
N TYR A 100 -3.24 -9.46 -1.10
CA TYR A 100 -3.42 -10.48 -2.13
C TYR A 100 -4.69 -11.29 -1.86
N SER A 101 -5.53 -11.50 -2.88
CA SER A 101 -6.85 -12.18 -2.74
C SER A 101 -6.76 -13.61 -2.25
N LYS A 102 -5.60 -14.25 -2.34
CA LYS A 102 -5.35 -15.62 -1.83
C LYS A 102 -4.76 -15.66 -0.43
N SER A 103 -4.64 -14.53 0.25
CA SER A 103 -4.25 -14.52 1.67
C SER A 103 -5.36 -15.05 2.57
N GLU A 104 -4.98 -15.66 3.70
CA GLU A 104 -5.93 -16.14 4.70
C GLU A 104 -6.75 -15.00 5.33
N VAL A 105 -6.13 -13.82 5.46
CA VAL A 105 -6.81 -12.57 5.78
C VAL A 105 -6.50 -11.57 4.68
N VAL A 106 -7.53 -11.06 4.03
CA VAL A 106 -7.39 -10.15 2.88
C VAL A 106 -7.68 -8.72 3.34
N ALA A 107 -6.69 -7.82 3.17
CA ALA A 107 -6.83 -6.38 3.41
C ALA A 107 -6.23 -5.61 2.23
N PRO A 108 -7.01 -5.34 1.17
CA PRO A 108 -6.57 -4.45 0.11
C PRO A 108 -6.57 -2.99 0.62
N PHE A 109 -5.83 -2.12 -0.05
CA PHE A 109 -5.78 -0.69 0.27
C PHE A 109 -7.12 0.03 0.08
N GLY A 110 -8.03 -0.58 -0.69
CA GLY A 110 -9.38 -0.10 -0.90
C GLY A 110 -10.21 -1.12 -1.65
N GLU A 111 -11.50 -0.87 -1.69
CA GLU A 111 -12.47 -1.70 -2.39
C GLU A 111 -13.48 -0.83 -3.14
N TYR A 112 -13.94 -1.35 -4.27
CA TYR A 112 -15.07 -0.74 -4.97
C TYR A 112 -16.36 -1.29 -4.35
N ILE A 113 -17.19 -0.39 -3.84
CA ILE A 113 -18.53 -0.72 -3.35
C ILE A 113 -19.53 -0.33 -4.43
N PRO A 114 -20.25 -1.31 -5.05
CA PRO A 114 -21.28 -1.00 -6.02
C PRO A 114 -22.33 -0.07 -5.44
N PHE A 115 -22.79 0.87 -6.27
CA PHE A 115 -23.85 1.78 -5.87
C PHE A 115 -25.14 1.01 -5.57
N LYS A 116 -25.76 1.31 -4.43
CA LYS A 116 -27.13 0.90 -4.11
C LYS A 116 -28.07 2.05 -4.46
N GLU A 117 -29.25 1.72 -4.98
CA GLU A 117 -30.30 2.71 -5.23
C GLU A 117 -30.58 3.55 -3.97
N GLY A 118 -30.68 4.88 -4.14
CA GLY A 118 -31.01 5.81 -3.06
C GLY A 118 -29.84 6.59 -2.44
N ILE A 119 -28.58 6.35 -2.84
CA ILE A 119 -27.45 7.17 -2.40
C ILE A 119 -27.40 8.48 -3.21
N ILE A 120 -27.52 9.63 -2.54
CA ILE A 120 -27.40 10.95 -3.15
C ILE A 120 -25.94 11.17 -3.55
N MET A 121 -25.67 11.19 -4.85
CA MET A 121 -24.34 11.48 -5.39
C MET A 121 -23.95 12.93 -5.11
N LYS A 122 -22.73 13.13 -4.61
CA LYS A 122 -22.06 14.43 -4.76
C LYS A 122 -21.84 14.64 -6.26
N LYS A 123 -22.61 15.54 -6.88
CA LYS A 123 -22.39 15.89 -8.29
C LYS A 123 -21.00 16.46 -8.44
N VAL A 124 -20.09 15.69 -9.04
CA VAL A 124 -18.77 16.19 -9.43
C VAL A 124 -19.01 17.17 -10.57
N ASN A 125 -18.49 18.40 -10.43
CA ASN A 125 -18.64 19.41 -11.46
C ASN A 125 -17.69 19.11 -12.63
N ILE A 126 -18.13 18.29 -13.57
CA ILE A 126 -17.32 17.83 -14.72
C ILE A 126 -16.80 19.01 -15.54
N THR A 127 -17.55 20.11 -15.62
CA THR A 127 -17.12 21.29 -16.41
C THR A 127 -15.92 21.98 -15.78
N SER A 128 -15.81 22.04 -14.45
CA SER A 128 -14.62 22.60 -13.79
C SER A 128 -13.38 21.73 -14.00
N LYS A 129 -13.53 20.40 -13.98
CA LYS A 129 -12.45 19.45 -14.30
C LYS A 129 -12.04 19.54 -15.78
N SER A 130 -12.98 19.69 -16.71
CA SER A 130 -12.70 19.86 -18.14
C SER A 130 -11.90 21.14 -18.43
N GLN A 131 -12.17 22.21 -17.68
CA GLN A 131 -11.46 23.50 -17.77
C GLN A 131 -10.08 23.50 -17.10
N SER A 132 -9.69 22.42 -16.42
CA SER A 132 -8.32 22.30 -15.90
C SER A 132 -7.30 22.47 -17.04
N LYS A 133 -6.34 23.36 -16.81
CA LYS A 133 -5.20 23.59 -17.70
C LYS A 133 -4.10 22.54 -17.53
N LYS A 134 -4.08 21.81 -16.42
CA LYS A 134 -3.04 20.83 -16.12
C LYS A 134 -3.50 19.42 -16.46
N MET A 135 -2.71 18.72 -17.26
CA MET A 135 -3.10 17.42 -17.81
C MET A 135 -2.84 16.28 -16.85
N VAL A 136 -1.58 16.03 -16.54
CA VAL A 136 -1.14 14.84 -15.79
C VAL A 136 -0.22 15.22 -14.65
N ALA A 137 -0.47 14.66 -13.46
CA ALA A 137 0.46 14.71 -12.33
C ALA A 137 1.04 13.32 -12.05
N TRP A 138 2.30 13.29 -11.61
CA TRP A 138 2.93 12.09 -11.06
C TRP A 138 3.71 12.45 -9.80
N ILE A 139 3.53 11.66 -8.74
CA ILE A 139 4.25 11.83 -7.48
C ILE A 139 5.05 10.57 -7.21
N SER A 140 6.36 10.71 -7.06
CA SER A 140 7.21 9.58 -6.72
C SER A 140 8.46 10.03 -5.97
N SER A 141 8.76 9.30 -4.88
CA SER A 141 9.96 9.46 -4.07
C SER A 141 10.86 8.22 -4.11
N HIS A 142 10.36 7.09 -4.60
CA HIS A 142 11.12 5.84 -4.73
C HIS A 142 11.46 5.59 -6.21
N CYS A 143 12.68 5.98 -6.59
CA CYS A 143 13.06 6.06 -8.01
C CYS A 143 13.73 4.78 -8.52
N ASN A 144 14.20 3.95 -7.60
CA ASN A 144 14.89 2.71 -7.92
C ASN A 144 13.89 1.72 -8.53
N PRO A 145 14.21 1.16 -9.71
CA PRO A 145 13.33 0.18 -10.34
C PRO A 145 13.29 -1.10 -9.51
N ASN A 146 12.09 -1.58 -9.18
CA ASN A 146 11.90 -2.90 -8.59
C ASN A 146 11.06 -3.79 -9.54
N ALA A 147 11.76 -4.63 -10.30
CA ALA A 147 11.25 -5.47 -11.40
C ALA A 147 10.62 -4.77 -12.61
N TRP A 148 10.24 -3.50 -12.50
CA TRP A 148 9.84 -2.68 -13.64
C TRP A 148 10.33 -1.24 -13.47
N ASN A 149 10.68 -0.60 -14.58
CA ASN A 149 11.27 0.73 -14.56
C ASN A 149 10.23 1.82 -14.81
N ARG A 150 9.40 2.07 -13.79
CA ARG A 150 8.36 3.10 -13.82
C ARG A 150 8.93 4.50 -14.06
N THR A 151 10.09 4.79 -13.48
CA THR A 151 10.70 6.11 -13.54
C THR A 151 11.06 6.45 -14.97
N THR A 152 11.81 5.57 -15.65
CA THR A 152 12.13 5.75 -17.07
C THR A 152 10.87 5.82 -17.93
N PHE A 153 9.88 4.96 -17.68
CA PHE A 153 8.62 5.02 -18.43
C PHE A 153 7.95 6.39 -18.33
N VAL A 154 7.82 6.97 -17.13
CA VAL A 154 7.18 8.28 -16.96
C VAL A 154 8.01 9.40 -17.59
N HIS A 155 9.35 9.34 -17.48
CA HIS A 155 10.24 10.30 -18.12
C HIS A 155 10.17 10.25 -19.65
N ASP A 156 10.07 9.06 -20.24
CA ASP A 156 9.89 8.90 -21.68
C ASP A 156 8.51 9.40 -22.13
N LEU A 157 7.46 9.09 -21.35
CA LEU A 157 6.11 9.60 -21.61
C LEU A 157 6.04 11.13 -21.51
N ALA A 158 6.78 11.73 -20.59
CA ALA A 158 6.85 13.19 -20.41
C ALA A 158 7.49 13.92 -21.60
N ARG A 159 8.18 13.21 -22.51
CA ARG A 159 8.66 13.77 -23.78
C ARG A 159 7.54 13.89 -24.83
N LEU A 160 6.45 13.16 -24.66
CA LEU A 160 5.33 13.08 -25.60
C LEU A 160 4.13 13.90 -25.14
N ILE A 161 3.88 13.95 -23.83
CA ILE A 161 2.76 14.69 -23.23
C ILE A 161 3.21 15.49 -21.99
N PRO A 162 2.55 16.63 -21.67
CA PRO A 162 2.89 17.39 -20.47
C PRO A 162 2.57 16.61 -19.18
N ILE A 163 3.60 16.28 -18.41
CA ILE A 163 3.50 15.63 -17.10
C ILE A 163 4.22 16.49 -16.05
N ASP A 164 3.49 16.89 -15.02
CA ASP A 164 4.06 17.54 -13.85
C ASP A 164 4.51 16.48 -12.86
N MET A 165 5.82 16.30 -12.73
CA MET A 165 6.44 15.27 -11.90
C MET A 165 6.96 15.87 -10.59
N TYR A 166 6.42 15.39 -9.47
CA TYR A 166 6.74 15.84 -8.11
C TYR A 166 7.47 14.75 -7.31
N GLY A 167 8.22 15.19 -6.29
CA GLY A 167 8.96 14.30 -5.39
C GLY A 167 10.38 14.02 -5.90
N ALA A 168 11.09 13.13 -5.20
CA ALA A 168 12.51 12.87 -5.46
C ALA A 168 12.81 12.30 -6.87
N CYS A 169 11.81 11.75 -7.56
CA CYS A 169 11.97 11.19 -8.90
C CYS A 169 11.51 12.13 -10.02
N GLY A 170 11.00 13.31 -9.66
CA GLY A 170 10.45 14.29 -10.57
C GLY A 170 11.38 15.46 -10.85
N THR A 171 10.86 16.46 -11.56
CA THR A 171 11.56 17.68 -11.95
C THR A 171 11.04 18.93 -11.22
N LYS A 172 9.88 18.84 -10.57
CA LYS A 172 9.30 19.94 -9.79
C LYS A 172 9.67 19.81 -8.31
N GLU A 173 9.77 20.96 -7.64
CA GLU A 173 9.97 21.04 -6.19
C GLU A 173 8.87 20.32 -5.40
N HIS A 174 9.11 20.15 -4.10
CA HIS A 174 8.27 19.38 -3.20
C HIS A 174 6.80 19.81 -3.23
N LEU A 175 5.92 18.80 -3.18
CA LEU A 175 4.50 19.07 -2.96
C LEU A 175 4.30 19.74 -1.61
N PRO A 176 3.39 20.71 -1.52
CA PRO A 176 2.95 21.22 -0.22
C PRO A 176 2.35 20.08 0.61
N HIS A 177 2.36 20.20 1.92
CA HIS A 177 1.85 19.15 2.81
C HIS A 177 0.33 19.25 3.02
N GLY A 178 -0.30 18.10 3.30
CA GLY A 178 -1.70 18.03 3.70
C GLY A 178 -2.68 18.52 2.63
N SER A 179 -3.70 19.28 3.06
CA SER A 179 -4.80 19.75 2.20
C SER A 179 -4.34 20.60 1.02
N SER A 180 -3.22 21.32 1.16
CA SER A 180 -2.63 22.11 0.07
C SER A 180 -2.11 21.22 -1.07
N ALA A 181 -1.60 20.02 -0.77
CA ALA A 181 -1.22 19.03 -1.80
C ALA A 181 -2.46 18.55 -2.54
N THR A 182 -3.50 18.18 -1.79
CA THR A 182 -4.77 17.72 -2.35
C THR A 182 -5.39 18.78 -3.27
N ALA A 183 -5.46 20.04 -2.82
CA ALA A 183 -6.00 21.14 -3.62
C ALA A 183 -5.19 21.39 -4.90
N LEU A 184 -3.86 21.31 -4.82
CA LEU A 184 -2.99 21.38 -6.00
C LEU A 184 -3.26 20.22 -6.97
N LEU A 185 -3.37 18.99 -6.47
CA LEU A 185 -3.61 17.81 -7.31
C LEU A 185 -5.00 17.80 -7.92
N GLN A 186 -6.02 18.33 -7.22
CA GLN A 186 -7.36 18.49 -7.77
C GLN A 186 -7.40 19.40 -9.01
N THR A 187 -6.37 20.23 -9.23
CA THR A 187 -6.22 21.03 -10.46
C THR A 187 -5.80 20.23 -11.69
N TYR A 188 -5.53 18.93 -11.60
CA TYR A 188 -5.19 18.07 -12.75
C TYR A 188 -6.42 17.32 -13.28
N LYS A 189 -6.27 16.64 -14.42
CA LYS A 189 -7.28 15.71 -14.97
C LYS A 189 -6.92 14.25 -14.66
N PHE A 190 -5.63 13.92 -14.84
CA PHE A 190 -5.12 12.57 -14.70
C PHE A 190 -4.02 12.50 -13.64
N TYR A 191 -3.93 11.34 -12.99
CA TYR A 191 -2.89 11.03 -12.03
C TYR A 191 -2.20 9.71 -12.40
N ILE A 192 -0.87 9.69 -12.50
CA ILE A 192 -0.13 8.46 -12.74
C ILE A 192 -0.03 7.69 -11.41
N ALA A 193 -0.84 6.65 -11.26
CA ALA A 193 -0.89 5.79 -10.08
C ALA A 193 -0.03 4.53 -10.28
N PHE A 194 1.23 4.74 -10.66
CA PHE A 194 2.18 3.67 -10.94
C PHE A 194 2.82 3.12 -9.69
N GLU A 195 2.76 1.80 -9.53
CA GLU A 195 3.24 1.13 -8.32
C GLU A 195 4.74 0.88 -8.29
N ASP A 196 5.28 0.77 -7.09
CA ASP A 196 6.72 0.58 -6.87
C ASP A 196 7.20 -0.80 -7.37
N SER A 197 6.28 -1.75 -7.57
CA SER A 197 6.60 -3.11 -7.97
C SER A 197 5.53 -3.67 -8.92
N GLY A 198 5.97 -4.42 -9.93
CA GLY A 198 5.06 -5.08 -10.86
C GLY A 198 4.57 -6.41 -10.32
N CYS A 199 3.66 -6.35 -9.33
CA CYS A 199 3.06 -7.53 -8.69
C CYS A 199 1.56 -7.62 -8.99
N SER A 200 1.05 -8.86 -9.10
CA SER A 200 -0.38 -9.09 -9.29
C SER A 200 -1.18 -8.54 -8.11
N GLU A 201 -2.30 -7.89 -8.40
CA GLU A 201 -3.24 -7.33 -7.41
C GLU A 201 -2.65 -6.26 -6.49
N TYR A 202 -1.41 -5.81 -6.73
CA TYR A 202 -0.77 -4.77 -5.93
C TYR A 202 -1.28 -3.40 -6.37
N ILE A 203 -2.44 -3.00 -5.84
CA ILE A 203 -3.07 -1.70 -6.07
C ILE A 203 -3.12 -0.98 -4.71
N THR A 204 -2.38 0.12 -4.57
CA THR A 204 -2.10 0.76 -3.28
C THR A 204 -2.85 2.08 -3.11
N GLU A 205 -2.46 2.87 -2.09
CA GLU A 205 -2.95 4.21 -1.84
C GLU A 205 -2.90 5.11 -3.08
N LYS A 206 -1.93 4.92 -3.98
CA LYS A 206 -1.77 5.77 -5.18
C LYS A 206 -3.00 5.77 -6.07
N PHE A 207 -3.63 4.60 -6.24
CA PHE A 207 -4.85 4.45 -7.04
C PHE A 207 -6.06 4.99 -6.28
N TRP A 208 -6.21 4.58 -5.02
CA TRP A 208 -7.40 4.91 -4.22
C TRP A 208 -7.47 6.40 -3.86
N GLN A 209 -6.34 7.03 -3.53
CA GLN A 209 -6.26 8.47 -3.28
C GLN A 209 -6.51 9.29 -4.54
N ALA A 210 -6.09 8.81 -5.71
CA ALA A 210 -6.41 9.47 -6.98
C ALA A 210 -7.92 9.61 -7.18
N LEU A 211 -8.68 8.55 -6.87
CA LEU A 211 -10.14 8.55 -6.97
C LEU A 211 -10.81 9.32 -5.82
N ALA A 212 -10.47 8.99 -4.58
CA ALA A 212 -11.20 9.44 -3.39
C ALA A 212 -10.80 10.85 -2.95
N ASP A 213 -9.51 11.19 -2.98
CA ASP A 213 -8.98 12.43 -2.41
C ASP A 213 -8.76 13.50 -3.48
N PHE A 214 -8.18 13.10 -4.62
CA PHE A 214 -7.83 14.04 -5.70
C PHE A 214 -8.95 14.22 -6.73
N GLU A 215 -9.96 13.34 -6.71
CA GLU A 215 -11.05 13.30 -7.70
C GLU A 215 -10.50 13.30 -9.15
N LEU A 216 -9.44 12.52 -9.40
CA LEU A 216 -8.72 12.40 -10.67
C LEU A 216 -8.94 11.04 -11.33
N VAL A 217 -8.74 10.97 -12.64
CA VAL A 217 -8.71 9.70 -13.36
C VAL A 217 -7.32 9.07 -13.21
N PRO A 218 -7.16 7.92 -12.54
CA PRO A 218 -5.86 7.27 -12.41
C PRO A 218 -5.43 6.61 -13.72
N ILE A 219 -4.18 6.83 -14.11
CA ILE A 219 -3.47 6.09 -15.14
C ILE A 219 -2.68 4.99 -14.43
N VAL A 220 -3.01 3.72 -14.73
CA VAL A 220 -2.44 2.55 -14.08
C VAL A 220 -1.77 1.63 -15.10
N VAL A 221 -0.78 0.87 -14.62
CA VAL A 221 -0.25 -0.31 -15.33
C VAL A 221 -0.55 -1.51 -14.45
N TYR A 222 -1.23 -2.50 -15.02
CA TYR A 222 -1.58 -3.73 -14.31
C TYR A 222 -0.65 -4.87 -14.74
N PHE A 223 -0.15 -5.63 -13.77
CA PHE A 223 0.69 -6.80 -14.01
C PHE A 223 -0.12 -8.05 -13.70
N SER A 224 -0.41 -8.85 -14.73
CA SER A 224 -1.08 -10.14 -14.59
C SER A 224 -0.19 -11.26 -15.11
N TYR A 225 -0.16 -12.39 -14.39
CA TYR A 225 0.51 -13.62 -14.86
C TYR A 225 -0.26 -14.34 -15.98
N SER A 226 -1.49 -13.91 -16.27
CA SER A 226 -2.28 -14.33 -17.44
C SER A 226 -2.74 -13.09 -18.21
N PHE A 227 -2.45 -13.04 -19.51
CA PHE A 227 -2.54 -11.85 -20.37
C PHE A 227 -3.95 -11.26 -20.57
N THR A 228 -4.95 -11.70 -19.81
CA THR A 228 -6.36 -11.28 -19.92
C THR A 228 -6.85 -10.66 -18.62
N ALA A 229 -6.37 -9.47 -18.32
CA ALA A 229 -7.12 -8.50 -17.51
C ALA A 229 -6.79 -7.10 -18.04
N ILE A 230 -7.29 -6.83 -19.25
CA ILE A 230 -7.60 -5.44 -19.60
C ILE A 230 -8.72 -5.06 -18.64
N PHE A 231 -8.47 -4.13 -17.72
CA PHE A 231 -9.56 -3.42 -17.07
C PHE A 231 -10.39 -2.78 -18.18
N SER A 232 -11.48 -3.44 -18.55
CA SER A 232 -12.45 -2.86 -19.45
C SER A 232 -13.16 -1.77 -18.67
N LEU A 233 -12.68 -0.54 -18.83
CA LEU A 233 -13.35 0.67 -18.36
C LEU A 233 -14.77 0.82 -18.96
N THR A 234 -15.23 -0.10 -19.83
CA THR A 234 -16.58 -0.05 -20.41
C THR A 234 -17.71 -0.29 -19.42
N SER A 235 -17.46 -0.82 -18.21
CA SER A 235 -18.51 -0.96 -17.19
C SER A 235 -18.38 0.03 -16.04
N ALA A 236 -17.28 0.78 -15.98
CA ALA A 236 -17.19 1.92 -15.10
C ALA A 236 -17.85 3.11 -15.82
N LYS A 237 -19.19 3.18 -15.76
CA LYS A 237 -19.85 4.48 -15.79
C LYS A 237 -19.46 5.23 -14.52
N PHE A 238 -18.21 5.69 -14.47
CA PHE A 238 -17.94 6.96 -13.84
C PHE A 238 -18.65 7.96 -14.73
N TRP A 239 -19.73 8.55 -14.22
CA TRP A 239 -20.53 9.71 -14.68
C TRP A 239 -22.03 9.41 -14.55
#